data_AF-A0A0T6AN90-F1
#
_entry.id   AF-A0A0T6AN90-F1
#
_cell.length_a   1.000
_cell.length_b   1.000
_cell.length_c   1.000
_cell.angle_alpha   90.00
_cell.angle_beta   90.00
_cell.angle_gamma   90.00
#
_symmetry.space_group_name_H-M   'P 1'
#
loop_
_entity.id
_entity.type
_entity.pdbx_description
1 polymer ?
#
loop_
_entity_poly.entity_id
_entity_poly.type
_entity_poly.pdbx_seq_one_letter_code
_entity_poly.pdbx_strand_id
1 'polypeptide(L)'
;MRKYTIFYSWQSDLPNATNRGFIEKSLENSAKAIRTDDSLKVEPVVDRDIQGVPGSPDIGRTILDKIDQAHIFVADISIINRGEKRLSPNPNVLIELGYAMKTLGPDKYLLVMNTAYGIPEELPFDLRIKFVITYEMPEEATERAPERKVLVSKLEGALRAIIAKCEATPDVPEGPSIGAQLRSAIEGNQPNQTNLARKYMEDLLDRIASLAPDYSTEEERDELLLRAIDSAKPLVTEFCNIVEMMAAMNAASATLAVYKGFGKLLERYNTPAGFSGSSMDSDFDFFKFVGHELFVDLFSLLIKEDRWETIADLLDNDLHVRNAGMRREGTVSFDYASEHVRLLDDRNKRLDLRRGSLHADILKTRYEEDDISRLVSFEDFMEADYFLFLRGIISETDTSGWLRWRPWSSLYMSRKPPKYLLQAGSVKNAERLLRPIGAKNVDSLRQALMEKSNLLGRMYSGRTLFYDHPLSGFNVSTIGSR
;
A
#
# COMPACT_ATOMS: atom_id res chain seq x y z
N MET A 1 21.61 -1.33 -27.11
CA MET A 1 21.06 -2.39 -26.23
C MET A 1 20.85 -1.79 -24.85
N ARG A 2 19.78 -2.16 -24.16
CA ARG A 2 19.51 -1.70 -22.79
C ARG A 2 20.42 -2.45 -21.82
N LYS A 3 21.19 -1.75 -20.99
CA LYS A 3 22.08 -2.40 -20.00
C LYS A 3 21.25 -3.05 -18.88
N TYR A 4 21.53 -4.31 -18.57
CA TYR A 4 21.00 -5.03 -17.41
C TYR A 4 22.14 -5.36 -16.47
N THR A 5 22.10 -4.81 -15.25
CA THR A 5 23.12 -5.08 -14.24
C THR A 5 22.77 -6.35 -13.47
N ILE A 6 23.70 -7.32 -13.45
CA ILE A 6 23.64 -8.53 -12.63
C ILE A 6 24.60 -8.32 -11.46
N PHE A 7 24.07 -8.07 -10.27
CA PHE A 7 24.91 -7.94 -9.07
C PHE A 7 25.22 -9.33 -8.51
N TYR A 8 26.52 -9.69 -8.50
CA TYR A 8 27.02 -10.94 -7.95
C TYR A 8 27.52 -10.73 -6.52
N SER A 9 26.74 -11.23 -5.56
CA SER A 9 27.11 -11.32 -4.15
C SER A 9 27.92 -12.59 -3.91
N TRP A 10 29.19 -12.40 -3.56
CA TRP A 10 30.20 -13.46 -3.47
C TRP A 10 30.79 -13.59 -2.07
N GLN A 11 31.41 -14.73 -1.80
CA GLN A 11 32.14 -15.00 -0.56
C GLN A 11 33.58 -15.46 -0.83
N SER A 12 34.46 -15.30 0.15
CA SER A 12 35.88 -15.69 0.08
C SER A 12 36.26 -16.83 1.04
N ASP A 13 35.30 -17.40 1.76
CA ASP A 13 35.52 -18.48 2.73
C ASP A 13 35.83 -19.82 2.04
N LEU A 14 35.40 -20.01 0.78
CA LEU A 14 35.68 -21.20 -0.01
C LEU A 14 36.72 -20.92 -1.12
N PRO A 15 37.44 -21.95 -1.60
CA PRO A 15 38.46 -21.80 -2.63
C PRO A 15 37.95 -21.08 -3.89
N ASN A 16 38.68 -20.07 -4.33
CA ASN A 16 38.28 -19.23 -5.48
C ASN A 16 38.03 -20.05 -6.76
N ALA A 17 38.77 -21.14 -6.94
CA ALA A 17 38.69 -21.98 -8.13
C ALA A 17 37.44 -22.87 -8.18
N THR A 18 36.78 -23.08 -7.04
CA THR A 18 35.56 -23.89 -6.90
C THR A 18 34.32 -23.02 -6.72
N ASN A 19 34.47 -21.82 -6.12
CA ASN A 19 33.38 -20.90 -5.80
C ASN A 19 33.51 -19.57 -6.51
N ARG A 20 33.97 -18.50 -5.83
CA ARG A 20 33.94 -17.11 -6.33
C ARG A 20 34.32 -16.97 -7.80
N GLY A 21 35.52 -17.39 -8.18
CA GLY A 21 36.01 -17.29 -9.55
C GLY A 21 35.32 -18.25 -10.52
N PHE A 22 34.83 -19.40 -10.04
CA PHE A 22 34.09 -20.36 -10.86
C PHE A 22 32.69 -19.84 -11.22
N ILE A 23 31.95 -19.32 -10.23
CA ILE A 23 30.62 -18.74 -10.39
C ILE A 23 30.71 -17.47 -11.23
N GLU A 24 31.62 -16.54 -10.87
CA GLU A 24 31.85 -15.32 -11.63
C GLU A 24 32.12 -15.63 -13.11
N LYS A 25 33.03 -16.56 -13.39
CA LYS A 25 33.35 -16.90 -14.78
C LYS A 25 32.16 -17.49 -15.53
N SER A 26 31.32 -18.25 -14.81
CA SER A 26 30.10 -18.83 -15.38
C SER A 26 29.05 -17.75 -15.65
N LEU A 27 28.89 -16.76 -14.76
CA LEU A 27 28.04 -15.59 -14.98
C LEU A 27 28.51 -14.73 -16.15
N GLU A 28 29.81 -14.42 -16.23
CA GLU A 28 30.39 -13.68 -17.36
C GLU A 28 30.14 -14.38 -18.70
N ASN A 29 30.35 -15.70 -18.75
CA ASN A 29 30.13 -16.50 -19.96
C ASN A 29 28.63 -16.53 -20.35
N SER A 30 27.74 -16.62 -19.36
CA SER A 30 26.28 -16.58 -19.58
C SER A 30 25.84 -15.21 -20.11
N ALA A 31 26.31 -14.12 -19.48
CA ALA A 31 26.06 -12.76 -19.92
C ALA A 31 26.59 -12.51 -21.34
N LYS A 32 27.75 -13.08 -21.68
CA LYS A 32 28.31 -13.02 -23.04
C LYS A 32 27.43 -13.75 -24.05
N ALA A 33 26.95 -14.96 -23.73
CA ALA A 33 26.07 -15.73 -24.60
C ALA A 33 24.75 -14.99 -24.89
N ILE A 34 24.16 -14.37 -23.86
CA ILE A 34 22.95 -13.55 -24.00
C ILE A 34 23.23 -12.29 -24.84
N ARG A 35 24.36 -11.63 -24.63
CA ARG A 35 24.74 -10.43 -25.40
C ARG A 35 24.94 -10.72 -26.89
N THR A 36 25.39 -11.92 -27.24
CA THR A 36 25.57 -12.34 -28.64
C THR A 36 24.27 -12.76 -29.35
N ASP A 37 23.16 -12.78 -28.63
CA ASP A 37 21.84 -13.10 -29.18
C ASP A 37 21.12 -11.82 -29.64
N ASP A 38 21.16 -11.54 -30.94
CA ASP A 38 20.55 -10.34 -31.54
C ASP A 38 19.03 -10.23 -31.37
N SER A 39 18.36 -11.32 -30.95
CA SER A 39 16.92 -11.29 -30.64
C SER A 39 16.60 -10.56 -29.34
N LEU A 40 17.58 -10.47 -28.43
CA LEU A 40 17.45 -9.80 -27.15
C LEU A 40 18.11 -8.42 -27.22
N LYS A 41 17.32 -7.35 -27.08
CA LYS A 41 17.83 -5.96 -27.12
C LYS A 41 18.51 -5.52 -25.81
N VAL A 42 19.04 -6.45 -25.02
CA VAL A 42 19.65 -6.20 -23.71
C VAL A 42 21.14 -6.50 -23.69
N GLU A 43 21.88 -5.80 -22.84
CA GLU A 43 23.30 -6.04 -22.57
C GLU A 43 23.49 -6.37 -21.09
N PRO A 44 23.55 -7.66 -20.71
CA PRO A 44 23.84 -8.05 -19.35
C PRO A 44 25.29 -7.74 -18.99
N VAL A 45 25.49 -7.11 -17.83
CA VAL A 45 26.79 -6.74 -17.29
C VAL A 45 26.86 -7.23 -15.85
N VAL A 46 27.87 -8.05 -15.56
CA VAL A 46 28.14 -8.53 -14.20
C VAL A 46 28.83 -7.42 -13.42
N ASP A 47 28.33 -7.13 -12.23
CA ASP A 47 28.86 -6.18 -11.28
C ASP A 47 28.95 -6.85 -9.90
N ARG A 48 29.79 -6.32 -8.99
CA ARG A 48 30.02 -6.89 -7.66
C ARG A 48 30.65 -5.86 -6.73
N ASP A 49 30.64 -6.17 -5.43
CA ASP A 49 31.38 -5.46 -4.37
C ASP A 49 31.40 -3.92 -4.59
N ILE A 50 32.55 -3.27 -4.51
CA ILE A 50 32.72 -1.82 -4.80
C ILE A 50 33.37 -1.58 -6.16
N GLN A 51 33.42 -2.59 -7.05
CA GLN A 51 34.02 -2.47 -8.37
C GLN A 51 33.46 -1.26 -9.13
N GLY A 52 34.37 -0.47 -9.72
CA GLY A 52 34.03 0.72 -10.52
C GLY A 52 33.74 2.00 -9.71
N VAL A 53 33.77 1.97 -8.38
CA VAL A 53 33.53 3.14 -7.52
C VAL A 53 34.86 3.80 -7.12
N PRO A 54 35.10 5.09 -7.47
CA PRO A 54 36.36 5.77 -7.14
C PRO A 54 36.42 6.23 -5.68
N GLY A 55 37.64 6.34 -5.15
CA GLY A 55 37.91 6.91 -3.82
C GLY A 55 37.78 5.89 -2.68
N SER A 56 37.43 6.38 -1.48
CA SER A 56 37.23 5.58 -0.26
C SER A 56 35.77 5.68 0.20
N PRO A 57 34.82 5.07 -0.53
CA PRO A 57 33.40 5.16 -0.21
C PRO A 57 33.06 4.34 1.04
N ASP A 58 31.88 4.60 1.63
CA ASP A 58 31.28 3.70 2.62
C ASP A 58 30.93 2.37 1.94
N ILE A 59 31.69 1.32 2.25
CA ILE A 59 31.60 0.03 1.56
C ILE A 59 30.21 -0.57 1.68
N GLY A 60 29.64 -0.58 2.88
CA GLY A 60 28.33 -1.20 3.13
C GLY A 60 27.23 -0.47 2.39
N ARG A 61 27.18 0.86 2.52
CA ARG A 61 26.21 1.68 1.81
C ARG A 61 26.35 1.55 0.28
N THR A 62 27.57 1.54 -0.23
CA THR A 62 27.84 1.42 -1.68
C THR A 62 27.34 0.09 -2.24
N ILE A 63 27.54 -1.01 -1.51
CA ILE A 63 27.03 -2.32 -1.92
C ILE A 63 25.50 -2.30 -1.98
N LEU A 64 24.82 -1.76 -0.95
CA LEU A 64 23.36 -1.65 -0.94
C LEU A 64 22.85 -0.76 -2.08
N ASP A 65 23.49 0.39 -2.33
CA ASP A 65 23.14 1.29 -3.44
C ASP A 65 23.32 0.61 -4.81
N LYS A 66 24.32 -0.27 -4.97
CA LYS A 66 24.52 -1.07 -6.19
C LYS A 66 23.50 -2.20 -6.33
N ILE A 67 23.06 -2.79 -5.22
CA ILE A 67 21.97 -3.77 -5.21
C ILE A 67 20.65 -3.11 -5.61
N ASP A 68 20.36 -1.90 -5.10
CA ASP A 68 19.17 -1.12 -5.48
C ASP A 68 19.11 -0.83 -6.98
N GLN A 69 20.26 -0.67 -7.63
CA GLN A 69 20.38 -0.39 -9.07
C GLN A 69 20.50 -1.66 -9.93
N ALA A 70 20.57 -2.84 -9.30
CA ALA A 70 20.69 -4.10 -10.00
C ALA A 70 19.34 -4.49 -10.62
N HIS A 71 19.40 -5.16 -11.77
CA HIS A 71 18.20 -5.76 -12.39
C HIS A 71 18.02 -7.21 -11.93
N ILE A 72 19.14 -7.89 -11.63
CA ILE A 72 19.19 -9.27 -11.20
C ILE A 72 20.23 -9.39 -10.09
N PHE A 73 19.91 -10.08 -9.01
CA PHE A 73 20.84 -10.39 -7.92
C PHE A 73 21.21 -11.88 -7.94
N VAL A 74 22.49 -12.21 -7.76
CA VAL A 74 22.96 -13.60 -7.72
C VAL A 74 23.78 -13.81 -6.46
N ALA A 75 23.37 -14.76 -5.62
CA ALA A 75 24.02 -15.05 -4.34
C ALA A 75 24.77 -16.39 -4.37
N ASP A 76 26.05 -16.39 -3.98
CA ASP A 76 26.76 -17.62 -3.61
C ASP A 76 26.37 -18.05 -2.20
N ILE A 77 25.41 -18.96 -2.11
CA ILE A 77 24.90 -19.50 -0.85
C ILE A 77 25.55 -20.84 -0.47
N SER A 78 26.76 -21.12 -0.97
CA SER A 78 27.50 -22.32 -0.58
C SER A 78 27.80 -22.32 0.93
N ILE A 79 27.68 -23.48 1.57
CA ILE A 79 27.93 -23.64 3.00
C ILE A 79 29.41 -23.47 3.29
N ILE A 80 29.75 -22.53 4.18
CA ILE A 80 31.15 -22.16 4.47
C ILE A 80 31.71 -22.87 5.71
N ASN A 81 30.85 -23.41 6.57
CA ASN A 81 31.20 -23.93 7.89
C ASN A 81 30.83 -25.42 8.06
N ARG A 82 31.24 -26.26 7.10
CA ARG A 82 31.01 -27.71 7.18
C ARG A 82 31.54 -28.30 8.48
N GLY A 83 30.78 -29.22 9.09
CA GLY A 83 31.12 -29.86 10.36
C GLY A 83 30.58 -29.14 11.59
N GLU A 84 30.00 -27.95 11.44
CA GLU A 84 29.30 -27.26 12.51
C GLU A 84 27.88 -27.81 12.72
N LYS A 85 27.36 -27.66 13.95
CA LYS A 85 25.98 -28.06 14.29
C LYS A 85 24.92 -27.29 13.48
N ARG A 86 25.23 -26.04 13.11
CA ARG A 86 24.36 -25.18 12.32
C ARG A 86 25.12 -24.66 11.10
N LEU A 87 24.84 -25.29 9.97
CA LEU A 87 25.43 -24.93 8.69
C LEU A 87 24.87 -23.60 8.19
N SER A 88 25.72 -22.80 7.57
CA SER A 88 25.38 -21.47 7.09
C SER A 88 26.22 -21.10 5.85
N PRO A 89 25.61 -20.38 4.90
CA PRO A 89 26.36 -19.56 3.95
C PRO A 89 27.09 -18.40 4.64
N ASN A 90 27.87 -17.65 3.87
CA ASN A 90 28.53 -16.44 4.35
C ASN A 90 27.50 -15.40 4.86
N PRO A 91 27.66 -14.86 6.08
CA PRO A 91 26.71 -13.90 6.65
C PRO A 91 26.54 -12.60 5.87
N ASN A 92 27.59 -12.08 5.22
CA ASN A 92 27.50 -10.86 4.42
C ASN A 92 26.64 -11.10 3.18
N VAL A 93 26.83 -12.24 2.50
CA VAL A 93 25.98 -12.66 1.38
C VAL A 93 24.52 -12.78 1.82
N LEU A 94 24.26 -13.29 3.03
CA LEU A 94 22.90 -13.39 3.57
C LEU A 94 22.27 -12.01 3.87
N ILE A 95 23.05 -11.04 4.36
CA ILE A 95 22.58 -9.66 4.55
C ILE A 95 22.23 -9.01 3.21
N GLU A 96 23.13 -9.13 2.23
CA GLU A 96 22.92 -8.61 0.87
C GLU A 96 21.72 -9.29 0.20
N LEU A 97 21.56 -10.60 0.35
CA LEU A 97 20.41 -11.35 -0.13
C LEU A 97 19.10 -10.88 0.51
N GLY A 98 19.07 -10.70 1.84
CA GLY A 98 17.89 -10.20 2.53
C GLY A 98 17.49 -8.80 2.05
N TYR A 99 18.48 -7.93 1.79
CA TYR A 99 18.24 -6.61 1.21
C TYR A 99 17.70 -6.72 -0.22
N ALA A 100 18.33 -7.52 -1.08
CA ALA A 100 17.89 -7.74 -2.46
C ALA A 100 16.47 -8.33 -2.55
N MET A 101 16.10 -9.23 -1.63
CA MET A 101 14.74 -9.77 -1.54
C MET A 101 13.71 -8.67 -1.24
N LYS A 102 14.06 -7.71 -0.38
CA LYS A 102 13.20 -6.56 -0.05
C LYS A 102 13.12 -5.55 -1.19
N THR A 103 14.21 -5.32 -1.93
CA THR A 103 14.28 -4.22 -2.91
C THR A 103 13.90 -4.65 -4.33
N LEU A 104 14.39 -5.80 -4.78
CA LEU A 104 14.18 -6.29 -6.14
C LEU A 104 12.95 -7.22 -6.26
N GLY A 105 12.55 -7.83 -5.14
CA GLY A 105 11.44 -8.77 -5.09
C GLY A 105 11.81 -10.22 -5.50
N PRO A 106 10.87 -11.16 -5.33
CA PRO A 106 11.13 -12.60 -5.42
C PRO A 106 11.50 -13.12 -6.80
N ASP A 107 11.20 -12.35 -7.84
CA ASP A 107 11.37 -12.76 -9.24
C ASP A 107 12.72 -12.36 -9.84
N LYS A 108 13.57 -11.65 -9.08
CA LYS A 108 14.79 -11.02 -9.59
C LYS A 108 16.07 -11.47 -8.88
N TYR A 109 16.02 -12.51 -8.05
CA TYR A 109 17.22 -13.09 -7.44
C TYR A 109 17.42 -14.57 -7.80
N LEU A 110 18.69 -14.98 -7.86
CA LEU A 110 19.11 -16.35 -8.08
C LEU A 110 20.02 -16.81 -6.94
N LEU A 111 19.75 -18.01 -6.44
CA LEU A 111 20.56 -18.67 -5.43
C LEU A 111 21.46 -19.70 -6.11
N VAL A 112 22.77 -19.63 -5.90
CA VAL A 112 23.76 -20.53 -6.48
C VAL A 112 24.51 -21.25 -5.38
N MET A 113 24.66 -22.57 -5.50
CA MET A 113 25.31 -23.40 -4.48
C MET A 113 26.25 -24.42 -5.11
N ASN A 114 27.47 -24.51 -4.59
CA ASN A 114 28.39 -25.59 -4.88
C ASN A 114 28.10 -26.80 -3.98
N THR A 115 27.63 -27.89 -4.55
CA THR A 115 27.24 -29.09 -3.80
C THR A 115 28.42 -29.90 -3.28
N ALA A 116 29.65 -29.58 -3.70
CA ALA A 116 30.85 -30.13 -3.07
C ALA A 116 30.99 -29.73 -1.59
N TYR A 117 30.26 -28.68 -1.15
CA TYR A 117 30.31 -28.15 0.20
C TYR A 117 29.01 -28.37 1.01
N GLY A 118 28.05 -29.12 0.49
CA GLY A 118 26.80 -29.48 1.17
C GLY A 118 25.64 -29.61 0.19
N ILE A 119 24.42 -29.86 0.69
CA ILE A 119 23.21 -29.97 -0.14
C ILE A 119 22.16 -28.91 0.21
N PRO A 120 21.24 -28.54 -0.70
CA PRO A 120 20.24 -27.50 -0.44
C PRO A 120 19.40 -27.72 0.83
N GLU A 121 19.15 -28.98 1.21
CA GLU A 121 18.39 -29.36 2.40
C GLU A 121 19.09 -28.96 3.72
N GLU A 122 20.41 -28.76 3.68
CA GLU A 122 21.24 -28.36 4.81
C GLU A 122 21.31 -26.83 5.00
N LEU A 123 20.75 -26.07 4.06
CA LEU A 123 20.69 -24.61 4.16
C LEU A 123 19.77 -24.16 5.31
N PRO A 124 19.92 -22.91 5.80
CA PRO A 124 18.98 -22.29 6.72
C PRO A 124 17.52 -22.43 6.26
N PHE A 125 16.59 -22.51 7.22
CA PHE A 125 15.20 -22.92 6.94
C PHE A 125 14.48 -22.07 5.90
N ASP A 126 14.80 -20.77 5.81
CA ASP A 126 14.26 -19.85 4.81
C ASP A 126 14.75 -20.13 3.39
N LEU A 127 15.98 -20.66 3.25
CA LEU A 127 16.63 -20.92 1.96
C LEU A 127 16.39 -22.33 1.44
N ARG A 128 16.30 -23.35 2.32
CA ARG A 128 16.10 -24.74 1.89
C ARG A 128 14.78 -25.02 1.17
N ILE A 129 13.80 -24.11 1.30
CA ILE A 129 12.50 -24.18 0.60
C ILE A 129 12.49 -23.38 -0.72
N LYS A 130 13.62 -22.76 -1.09
CA LYS A 130 13.77 -21.97 -2.31
C LYS A 130 14.41 -22.80 -3.42
N PHE A 131 14.21 -22.38 -4.67
CA PHE A 131 14.91 -22.96 -5.80
C PHE A 131 16.38 -22.54 -5.77
N VAL A 132 17.30 -23.51 -5.86
CA VAL A 132 18.75 -23.29 -5.83
C VAL A 132 19.38 -23.87 -7.10
N ILE A 133 20.15 -23.04 -7.81
CA ILE A 133 20.97 -23.47 -8.95
C ILE A 133 22.21 -24.15 -8.38
N THR A 134 22.28 -25.47 -8.53
CA THR A 134 23.39 -26.27 -8.03
C THR A 134 24.42 -26.58 -9.12
N TYR A 135 25.67 -26.72 -8.70
CA TYR A 135 26.76 -27.29 -9.48
C TYR A 135 27.72 -28.01 -8.53
N GLU A 136 28.52 -28.94 -9.03
CA GLU A 136 29.46 -29.70 -8.19
C GLU A 136 30.91 -29.47 -8.61
N MET A 137 31.67 -28.75 -7.80
CA MET A 137 33.08 -28.46 -8.07
C MET A 137 33.93 -28.67 -6.82
N PRO A 138 34.44 -29.90 -6.58
CA PRO A 138 35.36 -30.18 -5.50
C PRO A 138 36.74 -29.57 -5.79
N GLU A 139 37.55 -29.38 -4.75
CA GLU A 139 38.85 -28.70 -4.86
C GLU A 139 39.85 -29.53 -5.68
N GLU A 140 39.76 -30.85 -5.56
CA GLU A 140 40.60 -31.85 -6.21
C GLU A 140 40.31 -32.01 -7.71
N ALA A 141 39.26 -31.36 -8.24
CA ALA A 141 38.87 -31.47 -9.63
C ALA A 141 39.99 -30.97 -10.57
N THR A 142 40.52 -31.88 -11.40
CA THR A 142 41.52 -31.58 -12.42
C THR A 142 40.92 -30.98 -13.69
N GLU A 143 39.69 -31.38 -14.03
CA GLU A 143 38.95 -30.91 -15.20
C GLU A 143 37.70 -30.14 -14.78
N ARG A 144 37.73 -28.82 -14.98
CA ARG A 144 36.66 -27.91 -14.51
C ARG A 144 35.73 -27.44 -15.63
N ALA A 145 36.13 -27.63 -16.89
CA ALA A 145 35.41 -27.10 -18.04
C ALA A 145 34.03 -27.74 -18.27
N PRO A 146 33.83 -29.07 -18.13
CA PRO A 146 32.52 -29.69 -18.35
C PRO A 146 31.45 -29.15 -17.40
N GLU A 147 31.73 -29.14 -16.10
CA GLU A 147 30.79 -28.64 -15.10
C GLU A 147 30.53 -27.13 -15.26
N ARG A 148 31.55 -26.35 -15.63
CA ARG A 148 31.36 -24.93 -15.90
C ARG A 148 30.36 -24.71 -17.04
N LYS A 149 30.41 -25.55 -18.08
CA LYS A 149 29.45 -25.49 -19.19
C LYS A 149 28.03 -25.82 -18.72
N VAL A 150 27.88 -26.76 -17.79
CA VAL A 150 26.59 -27.08 -17.16
C VAL A 150 26.07 -25.87 -16.37
N LEU A 151 26.90 -25.28 -15.51
CA LEU A 151 26.50 -24.10 -14.73
C LEU A 151 26.16 -22.90 -15.64
N VAL A 152 26.95 -22.65 -16.69
CA VAL A 152 26.66 -21.62 -17.69
C VAL A 152 25.29 -21.85 -18.33
N SER A 153 24.96 -23.08 -18.72
CA SER A 153 23.65 -23.37 -19.33
C SER A 153 22.49 -23.12 -18.35
N LYS A 154 22.64 -23.48 -17.08
CA LYS A 154 21.62 -23.23 -16.04
C LYS A 154 21.44 -21.73 -15.77
N LEU A 155 22.55 -21.01 -15.60
CA LEU A 155 22.55 -19.56 -15.36
C LEU A 155 21.99 -18.80 -16.56
N GLU A 156 22.38 -19.16 -17.78
CA GLU A 156 21.84 -18.57 -19.00
C GLU A 156 20.32 -18.73 -19.08
N GLY A 157 19.80 -19.95 -18.86
CA GLY A 157 18.35 -20.20 -18.87
C GLY A 157 17.60 -19.37 -17.81
N ALA A 158 18.13 -19.30 -16.59
CA ALA A 158 17.54 -18.52 -15.51
C ALA A 158 17.58 -17.01 -15.79
N LEU A 159 18.72 -16.48 -16.24
CA LEU A 159 18.88 -15.08 -16.61
C LEU A 159 17.94 -14.70 -17.75
N ARG A 160 17.82 -15.53 -18.80
CA ARG A 160 16.89 -15.29 -19.91
C ARG A 160 15.44 -15.27 -19.44
N ALA A 161 15.05 -16.16 -18.53
CA ALA A 161 13.69 -16.18 -17.98
C ALA A 161 13.38 -14.89 -17.20
N ILE A 162 14.30 -14.43 -16.36
CA ILE A 162 14.16 -13.16 -15.62
C ILE A 162 14.12 -11.98 -16.59
N ILE A 163 15.04 -11.91 -17.55
CA ILE A 163 15.08 -10.85 -18.58
C ILE A 163 13.78 -10.84 -19.38
N ALA A 164 13.30 -11.98 -19.87
CA ALA A 164 12.06 -12.06 -20.63
C ALA A 164 10.86 -11.59 -19.81
N LYS A 165 10.81 -11.93 -18.51
CA LYS A 165 9.80 -11.41 -17.59
C LYS A 165 9.92 -9.88 -17.44
N CYS A 166 11.12 -9.35 -17.21
CA CYS A 166 11.40 -7.91 -17.12
C CYS A 166 11.16 -7.12 -18.42
N GLU A 167 11.22 -7.76 -19.59
CA GLU A 167 10.90 -7.14 -20.87
C GLU A 167 9.39 -7.26 -21.20
N ALA A 168 8.70 -8.31 -20.74
CA ALA A 168 7.26 -8.49 -20.89
C ALA A 168 6.43 -7.61 -19.95
N THR A 169 6.95 -7.33 -18.75
CA THR A 169 6.49 -6.26 -17.87
C THR A 169 7.52 -5.14 -17.97
N PRO A 170 7.32 -4.07 -18.75
CA PRO A 170 8.35 -3.06 -18.96
C PRO A 170 8.72 -2.41 -17.62
N ASP A 171 9.78 -2.91 -17.02
CA ASP A 171 10.44 -2.33 -15.87
C ASP A 171 11.30 -1.22 -16.44
N VAL A 172 10.75 -0.04 -16.71
CA VAL A 172 11.59 1.16 -16.85
C VAL A 172 12.42 1.23 -15.56
N PRO A 173 13.71 1.62 -15.56
CA PRO A 173 14.30 2.11 -14.31
C PRO A 173 13.55 3.41 -14.04
N GLU A 174 12.35 3.31 -13.49
CA GLU A 174 11.65 4.48 -13.02
C GLU A 174 12.56 5.03 -11.93
N GLY A 175 12.73 6.35 -11.92
CA GLY A 175 13.19 6.99 -10.70
C GLY A 175 12.34 6.54 -9.50
N PRO A 176 12.61 7.07 -8.30
CA PRO A 176 11.72 6.83 -7.16
C PRO A 176 10.25 6.93 -7.60
N SER A 177 9.38 6.00 -7.19
CA SER A 177 7.95 6.04 -7.56
C SER A 177 7.38 7.43 -7.30
N ILE A 178 6.29 7.82 -7.97
CA ILE A 178 5.70 9.15 -7.72
C ILE A 178 5.39 9.35 -6.23
N GLY A 179 4.96 8.31 -5.52
CA GLY A 179 4.80 8.31 -4.07
C GLY A 179 6.10 8.57 -3.31
N ALA A 180 7.22 7.93 -3.69
CA ALA A 180 8.53 8.18 -3.09
C ALA A 180 9.07 9.59 -3.40
N GLN A 181 8.88 10.08 -4.62
CA GLN A 181 9.20 11.47 -4.99
C GLN A 181 8.40 12.46 -4.14
N LEU A 182 7.09 12.21 -3.97
CA LEU A 182 6.23 13.06 -3.15
C LEU A 182 6.68 13.07 -1.69
N ARG A 183 7.00 11.91 -1.10
CA ARG A 183 7.54 11.84 0.28
C ARG A 183 8.81 12.68 0.43
N SER A 184 9.79 12.47 -0.45
CA SER A 184 11.03 13.24 -0.42
C SER A 184 10.80 14.75 -0.60
N ALA A 185 9.83 15.13 -1.44
CA ALA A 185 9.45 16.52 -1.63
C ALA A 185 8.79 17.13 -0.38
N ILE A 186 7.97 16.36 0.35
CA ILE A 186 7.34 16.80 1.60
C ILE A 186 8.39 16.93 2.71
N GLU A 187 9.23 15.92 2.91
CA GLU A 187 10.33 15.94 3.91
C GLU A 187 11.29 17.10 3.67
N GLY A 188 11.66 17.33 2.40
CA GLY A 188 12.57 18.42 2.01
C GLY A 188 11.89 19.78 1.89
N ASN A 189 10.59 19.90 2.21
CA ASN A 189 9.76 21.08 2.02
C ASN A 189 9.94 21.73 0.63
N GLN A 190 9.97 20.91 -0.42
CA GLN A 190 10.23 21.35 -1.79
C GLN A 190 9.03 22.07 -2.40
N PRO A 191 9.22 23.04 -3.31
CA PRO A 191 8.11 23.81 -3.90
C PRO A 191 7.21 23.00 -4.85
N ASN A 192 7.66 21.83 -5.31
CA ASN A 192 6.94 20.96 -6.25
C ASN A 192 5.97 19.97 -5.56
N GLN A 193 5.87 19.96 -4.23
CA GLN A 193 5.00 19.05 -3.46
C GLN A 193 3.57 18.96 -4.02
N THR A 194 2.94 20.11 -4.27
CA THR A 194 1.56 20.18 -4.79
C THR A 194 1.42 19.53 -6.16
N ASN A 195 2.42 19.64 -7.03
CA ASN A 195 2.39 19.02 -8.35
C ASN A 195 2.57 17.49 -8.22
N LEU A 196 3.52 17.05 -7.39
CA LEU A 196 3.73 15.64 -7.10
C LEU A 196 2.51 14.99 -6.44
N ALA A 197 1.79 15.70 -5.57
CA ALA A 197 0.54 15.24 -4.98
C ALA A 197 -0.55 14.98 -6.03
N ARG A 198 -0.68 15.85 -7.05
CA ARG A 198 -1.63 15.60 -8.16
C ARG A 198 -1.25 14.38 -8.97
N LYS A 199 0.04 14.27 -9.35
CA LYS A 199 0.54 13.12 -10.10
C LYS A 199 0.41 11.83 -9.31
N TYR A 200 0.65 11.88 -8.00
CA TYR A 200 0.50 10.74 -7.11
C TYR A 200 -0.95 10.26 -7.07
N MET A 201 -1.92 11.17 -6.93
CA MET A 201 -3.32 10.79 -7.00
C MET A 201 -3.69 10.19 -8.36
N GLU A 202 -3.17 10.71 -9.47
CA GLU A 202 -3.39 10.11 -10.78
C GLU A 202 -2.86 8.68 -10.86
N ASP A 203 -1.60 8.46 -10.46
CA ASP A 203 -0.97 7.14 -10.38
C ASP A 203 -1.72 6.17 -9.46
N LEU A 204 -2.05 6.61 -8.25
CA LEU A 204 -2.78 5.81 -7.26
C LEU A 204 -4.13 5.36 -7.82
N LEU A 205 -4.87 6.26 -8.48
CA LEU A 205 -6.19 5.93 -9.02
C LEU A 205 -6.12 4.96 -10.20
N ASP A 206 -5.10 5.07 -11.05
CA ASP A 206 -4.87 4.11 -12.13
C ASP A 206 -4.50 2.72 -11.57
N ARG A 207 -3.67 2.68 -10.52
CA ARG A 207 -3.30 1.44 -9.80
C ARG A 207 -4.49 0.82 -9.04
N ILE A 208 -5.37 1.63 -8.46
CA ILE A 208 -6.62 1.12 -7.86
C ILE A 208 -7.53 0.57 -8.96
N ALA A 209 -7.68 1.28 -10.08
CA ALA A 209 -8.56 0.85 -11.16
C ALA A 209 -8.11 -0.49 -11.79
N SER A 210 -6.81 -0.78 -11.82
CA SER A 210 -6.31 -2.07 -12.32
C SER A 210 -6.62 -3.27 -11.41
N LEU A 211 -7.00 -3.01 -10.14
CA LEU A 211 -7.45 -4.04 -9.20
C LEU A 211 -8.96 -4.29 -9.26
N ALA A 212 -9.71 -3.51 -10.04
CA ALA A 212 -11.16 -3.65 -10.12
C ALA A 212 -11.54 -5.06 -10.62
N PRO A 213 -12.53 -5.72 -9.97
CA PRO A 213 -12.90 -7.08 -10.30
C PRO A 213 -13.55 -7.18 -11.68
N ASP A 214 -13.23 -8.26 -12.42
CA ASP A 214 -13.93 -8.64 -13.65
C ASP A 214 -15.17 -9.47 -13.32
N TYR A 215 -16.33 -8.83 -13.37
CA TYR A 215 -17.63 -9.47 -13.13
C TYR A 215 -18.18 -10.25 -14.34
N SER A 216 -17.42 -10.39 -15.43
CA SER A 216 -17.82 -11.22 -16.58
C SER A 216 -17.57 -12.72 -16.38
N THR A 217 -16.88 -13.09 -15.31
CA THR A 217 -16.56 -14.49 -14.98
C THR A 217 -17.75 -15.23 -14.37
N GLU A 218 -17.69 -16.57 -14.31
CA GLU A 218 -18.73 -17.41 -13.68
C GLU A 218 -18.67 -17.39 -12.13
N GLU A 219 -17.71 -16.68 -11.53
CA GLU A 219 -17.53 -16.65 -10.09
C GLU A 219 -18.52 -15.71 -9.38
N GLU A 220 -18.82 -16.00 -8.11
CA GLU A 220 -19.66 -15.15 -7.27
C GLU A 220 -19.10 -13.72 -7.17
N ARG A 221 -19.90 -12.73 -7.58
CA ARG A 221 -19.49 -11.31 -7.64
C ARG A 221 -18.98 -10.79 -6.31
N ASP A 222 -19.56 -11.22 -5.20
CA ASP A 222 -19.12 -10.77 -3.88
C ASP A 222 -17.78 -11.39 -3.42
N GLU A 223 -17.39 -12.57 -3.93
CA GLU A 223 -16.05 -13.15 -3.69
C GLU A 223 -14.98 -12.41 -4.50
N LEU A 224 -15.30 -12.06 -5.76
CA LEU A 224 -14.48 -11.21 -6.61
C LEU A 224 -14.23 -9.85 -5.94
N LEU A 225 -15.29 -9.23 -5.37
CA LEU A 225 -15.18 -7.98 -4.64
C LEU A 225 -14.24 -8.10 -3.43
N LEU A 226 -14.39 -9.13 -2.60
CA LEU A 226 -13.53 -9.30 -1.42
C LEU A 226 -12.05 -9.48 -1.79
N ARG A 227 -11.75 -10.25 -2.84
CA ARG A 227 -10.36 -10.40 -3.31
C ARG A 227 -9.79 -9.10 -3.86
N ALA A 228 -10.59 -8.30 -4.57
CA ALA A 228 -10.16 -6.97 -5.03
C ALA A 228 -9.89 -6.02 -3.85
N ILE A 229 -10.78 -5.98 -2.85
CA ILE A 229 -10.60 -5.20 -1.61
C ILE A 229 -9.32 -5.62 -0.88
N ASP A 230 -9.06 -6.92 -0.75
CA ASP A 230 -7.84 -7.43 -0.10
C ASP A 230 -6.58 -7.05 -0.90
N SER A 231 -6.64 -7.14 -2.23
CA SER A 231 -5.53 -6.74 -3.12
C SER A 231 -5.21 -5.25 -3.05
N ALA A 232 -6.15 -4.41 -2.60
CA ALA A 232 -5.94 -2.96 -2.45
C ALA A 232 -5.16 -2.56 -1.19
N LYS A 233 -4.97 -3.48 -0.21
CA LYS A 233 -4.26 -3.19 1.07
C LYS A 233 -2.92 -2.47 0.90
N PRO A 234 -2.02 -2.88 -0.01
CA PRO A 234 -0.72 -2.22 -0.14
C PRO A 234 -0.84 -0.77 -0.62
N LEU A 235 -1.84 -0.47 -1.46
CA LEU A 235 -2.09 0.89 -1.97
C LEU A 235 -2.64 1.81 -0.87
N VAL A 236 -3.54 1.30 -0.04
CA VAL A 236 -4.07 2.03 1.13
C VAL A 236 -2.96 2.31 2.13
N THR A 237 -2.12 1.32 2.44
CA THR A 237 -0.95 1.52 3.31
C THR A 237 0.03 2.55 2.75
N GLU A 238 0.32 2.52 1.44
CA GLU A 238 1.16 3.53 0.78
C GLU A 238 0.56 4.94 0.93
N PHE A 239 -0.75 5.07 0.69
CA PHE A 239 -1.49 6.33 0.84
C PHE A 239 -1.40 6.87 2.27
N CYS A 240 -1.67 6.03 3.29
CA CYS A 240 -1.58 6.42 4.69
C CYS A 240 -0.18 6.92 5.09
N ASN A 241 0.88 6.25 4.62
CA ASN A 241 2.25 6.71 4.89
C ASN A 241 2.51 8.12 4.33
N ILE A 242 2.00 8.41 3.13
CA ILE A 242 2.15 9.74 2.51
C ILE A 242 1.33 10.78 3.27
N VAL A 243 0.06 10.48 3.56
CA VAL A 243 -0.82 11.41 4.28
C VAL A 243 -0.31 11.69 5.69
N GLU A 244 0.19 10.69 6.41
CA GLU A 244 0.77 10.87 7.74
C GLU A 244 1.92 11.89 7.69
N MET A 245 2.79 11.76 6.69
CA MET A 245 3.88 12.71 6.47
C MET A 245 3.39 14.11 6.09
N MET A 246 2.36 14.21 5.25
CA MET A 246 1.73 15.49 4.90
C MET A 246 1.14 16.18 6.13
N ALA A 247 0.46 15.39 6.98
CA ALA A 247 -0.11 15.85 8.23
C ALA A 247 1.00 16.29 9.19
N ALA A 248 2.03 15.48 9.43
CA ALA A 248 3.15 15.81 10.30
C ALA A 248 3.90 17.09 9.85
N MET A 249 4.14 17.24 8.54
CA MET A 249 4.85 18.39 7.95
C MET A 249 3.96 19.60 7.66
N ASN A 250 2.65 19.53 7.96
CA ASN A 250 1.68 20.59 7.69
C ASN A 250 1.65 21.01 6.20
N ALA A 251 1.74 20.04 5.28
CA ALA A 251 1.77 20.26 3.84
C ALA A 251 0.37 20.55 3.25
N ALA A 252 -0.29 21.63 3.71
CA ALA A 252 -1.69 21.92 3.44
C ALA A 252 -2.04 22.01 1.94
N SER A 253 -1.22 22.70 1.13
CA SER A 253 -1.44 22.83 -0.32
C SER A 253 -1.37 21.50 -1.06
N ALA A 254 -0.45 20.62 -0.65
CA ALA A 254 -0.33 19.29 -1.21
C ALA A 254 -1.51 18.43 -0.76
N THR A 255 -1.95 18.56 0.50
CA THR A 255 -3.10 17.84 1.07
C THR A 255 -4.38 18.22 0.33
N LEU A 256 -4.58 19.50 0.02
CA LEU A 256 -5.68 19.97 -0.81
C LEU A 256 -5.64 19.40 -2.23
N ALA A 257 -4.45 19.20 -2.81
CA ALA A 257 -4.31 18.56 -4.10
C ALA A 257 -4.70 17.07 -4.05
N VAL A 258 -4.34 16.35 -2.97
CA VAL A 258 -4.80 14.98 -2.70
C VAL A 258 -6.33 14.94 -2.58
N TYR A 259 -6.90 15.82 -1.75
CA TYR A 259 -8.34 15.93 -1.55
C TYR A 259 -9.09 16.17 -2.88
N LYS A 260 -8.64 17.12 -3.70
CA LYS A 260 -9.22 17.36 -5.03
C LYS A 260 -9.11 16.16 -5.97
N GLY A 261 -8.07 15.32 -5.79
CA GLY A 261 -7.90 14.06 -6.51
C GLY A 261 -9.04 13.07 -6.29
N PHE A 262 -9.69 13.09 -5.12
CA PHE A 262 -10.86 12.24 -4.85
C PHE A 262 -12.01 12.51 -5.83
N GLY A 263 -12.14 13.71 -6.42
CA GLY A 263 -13.14 13.95 -7.46
C GLY A 263 -13.06 12.94 -8.61
N LYS A 264 -11.84 12.59 -9.05
CA LYS A 264 -11.61 11.55 -10.09
C LYS A 264 -11.94 10.14 -9.59
N LEU A 265 -11.74 9.86 -8.30
CA LEU A 265 -12.15 8.58 -7.70
C LEU A 265 -13.68 8.44 -7.67
N LEU A 266 -14.35 9.51 -7.23
CA LEU A 266 -15.81 9.56 -7.14
C LEU A 266 -16.49 9.46 -8.51
N GLU A 267 -15.82 9.84 -9.60
CA GLU A 267 -16.29 9.56 -10.96
C GLU A 267 -16.45 8.05 -11.24
N ARG A 268 -15.70 7.19 -10.54
CA ARG A 268 -15.79 5.73 -10.63
C ARG A 268 -16.92 5.12 -9.80
N TYR A 269 -17.67 5.93 -9.04
CA TYR A 269 -18.83 5.45 -8.29
C TYR A 269 -20.07 5.28 -9.17
N ASN A 270 -20.00 5.79 -10.40
CA ASN A 270 -21.09 5.78 -11.35
C ASN A 270 -20.62 5.35 -12.72
N THR A 271 -21.61 5.08 -13.56
CA THR A 271 -21.39 4.85 -14.98
C THR A 271 -20.70 6.07 -15.62
N PRO A 272 -19.64 5.88 -16.43
CA PRO A 272 -18.92 6.99 -17.06
C PRO A 272 -19.83 7.86 -17.94
N ALA A 273 -19.50 9.15 -18.03
CA ALA A 273 -20.18 10.07 -18.93
C ALA A 273 -20.11 9.56 -20.39
N GLY A 274 -21.25 9.54 -21.08
CA GLY A 274 -21.34 9.08 -22.47
C GLY A 274 -21.35 7.57 -22.68
N PHE A 275 -21.30 6.75 -21.62
CA PHE A 275 -21.40 5.30 -21.74
C PHE A 275 -22.77 4.85 -22.28
N SER A 276 -22.76 3.96 -23.27
CA SER A 276 -23.93 3.26 -23.78
C SER A 276 -23.84 1.78 -23.42
N GLY A 277 -24.83 1.29 -22.68
CA GLY A 277 -24.86 -0.10 -22.20
C GLY A 277 -25.68 -0.25 -20.92
N SER A 278 -25.73 -1.48 -20.42
CA SER A 278 -26.27 -1.78 -19.10
C SER A 278 -25.13 -1.82 -18.08
N SER A 279 -25.38 -1.29 -16.90
CA SER A 279 -24.52 -1.37 -15.73
C SER A 279 -25.38 -1.68 -14.52
N MET A 280 -24.82 -2.40 -13.56
CA MET A 280 -25.40 -2.60 -12.24
C MET A 280 -24.75 -1.63 -11.27
N ASP A 281 -25.49 -1.16 -10.27
CA ASP A 281 -24.94 -0.33 -9.20
C ASP A 281 -23.76 -1.01 -8.46
N SER A 282 -23.84 -2.34 -8.34
CA SER A 282 -22.79 -3.19 -7.77
C SER A 282 -21.51 -3.27 -8.62
N ASP A 283 -21.52 -2.80 -9.87
CA ASP A 283 -20.31 -2.76 -10.70
C ASP A 283 -19.28 -1.78 -10.12
N PHE A 284 -19.73 -0.82 -9.30
CA PHE A 284 -18.90 0.25 -8.73
C PHE A 284 -18.52 0.02 -7.25
N ASP A 285 -18.99 -1.08 -6.65
CA ASP A 285 -18.87 -1.37 -5.21
C ASP A 285 -17.42 -1.45 -4.70
N PHE A 286 -16.49 -1.90 -5.55
CA PHE A 286 -15.06 -1.90 -5.22
C PHE A 286 -14.54 -0.48 -4.98
N PHE A 287 -14.86 0.46 -5.88
CA PHE A 287 -14.45 1.85 -5.73
C PHE A 287 -15.14 2.52 -4.55
N LYS A 288 -16.42 2.22 -4.30
CA LYS A 288 -17.16 2.74 -3.13
C LYS A 288 -16.49 2.32 -1.81
N PHE A 289 -16.08 1.05 -1.69
CA PHE A 289 -15.41 0.56 -0.49
C PHE A 289 -14.03 1.21 -0.30
N VAL A 290 -13.14 1.09 -1.30
CA VAL A 290 -11.76 1.59 -1.21
C VAL A 290 -11.73 3.11 -1.11
N GLY A 291 -12.64 3.80 -1.80
CA GLY A 291 -12.75 5.25 -1.71
C GLY A 291 -13.24 5.74 -0.35
N HIS A 292 -14.19 5.05 0.28
CA HIS A 292 -14.56 5.32 1.68
C HIS A 292 -13.36 5.13 2.61
N GLU A 293 -12.64 4.02 2.50
CA GLU A 293 -11.47 3.70 3.33
C GLU A 293 -10.39 4.79 3.23
N LEU A 294 -9.94 5.10 2.01
CA LEU A 294 -8.93 6.15 1.75
C LEU A 294 -9.40 7.53 2.25
N PHE A 295 -10.68 7.85 2.09
CA PHE A 295 -11.22 9.13 2.51
C PHE A 295 -11.20 9.26 4.04
N VAL A 296 -11.65 8.23 4.76
CA VAL A 296 -11.60 8.23 6.23
C VAL A 296 -10.15 8.26 6.73
N ASP A 297 -9.22 7.53 6.11
CA ASP A 297 -7.81 7.57 6.46
C ASP A 297 -7.21 8.97 6.35
N LEU A 298 -7.58 9.72 5.30
CA LEU A 298 -7.15 11.11 5.13
C LEU A 298 -7.52 11.94 6.37
N PHE A 299 -8.79 11.88 6.80
CA PHE A 299 -9.26 12.66 7.94
C PHE A 299 -8.76 12.10 9.26
N SER A 300 -8.59 10.79 9.40
CA SER A 300 -8.01 10.14 10.58
C SER A 300 -6.62 10.67 10.89
N LEU A 301 -5.74 10.70 9.88
CA LEU A 301 -4.37 11.18 10.03
C LEU A 301 -4.30 12.71 10.26
N LEU A 302 -5.20 13.48 9.64
CA LEU A 302 -5.29 14.92 9.89
C LEU A 302 -5.81 15.25 11.30
N ILE A 303 -6.78 14.48 11.81
CA ILE A 303 -7.31 14.62 13.17
C ILE A 303 -6.23 14.25 14.20
N LYS A 304 -5.51 13.14 13.97
CA LYS A 304 -4.40 12.67 14.80
C LYS A 304 -3.31 13.74 14.99
N GLU A 305 -3.04 14.53 13.95
CA GLU A 305 -2.05 15.63 13.94
C GLU A 305 -2.65 17.02 14.20
N ASP A 306 -3.88 17.10 14.74
CA ASP A 306 -4.55 18.36 15.11
C ASP A 306 -4.67 19.38 13.95
N ARG A 307 -4.75 18.92 12.69
CA ARG A 307 -4.81 19.75 11.46
C ARG A 307 -6.21 20.30 11.18
N TRP A 308 -6.85 20.86 12.20
CA TRP A 308 -8.24 21.35 12.16
C TRP A 308 -8.49 22.39 11.06
N GLU A 309 -7.61 23.37 10.85
CA GLU A 309 -7.79 24.36 9.78
C GLU A 309 -7.73 23.73 8.39
N THR A 310 -6.81 22.78 8.16
CA THR A 310 -6.76 22.04 6.91
C THR A 310 -8.02 21.22 6.71
N ILE A 311 -8.49 20.49 7.74
CA ILE A 311 -9.75 19.73 7.69
C ILE A 311 -10.92 20.64 7.29
N ALA A 312 -11.03 21.82 7.90
CA ALA A 312 -12.05 22.79 7.57
C ALA A 312 -11.93 23.25 6.12
N ASP A 313 -10.74 23.62 5.66
CA ASP A 313 -10.51 24.02 4.27
C ASP A 313 -10.89 22.90 3.29
N LEU A 314 -10.59 21.63 3.59
CA LEU A 314 -11.00 20.51 2.73
C LEU A 314 -12.53 20.38 2.67
N LEU A 315 -13.18 20.31 3.82
CA LEU A 315 -14.63 20.06 3.94
C LEU A 315 -15.52 21.26 3.58
N ASP A 316 -14.94 22.46 3.43
CA ASP A 316 -15.62 23.64 2.89
C ASP A 316 -15.59 23.66 1.34
N ASN A 317 -14.79 22.79 0.70
CA ASN A 317 -14.69 22.69 -0.75
C ASN A 317 -15.40 21.44 -1.28
N ASP A 318 -16.35 21.65 -2.19
CA ASP A 318 -16.94 20.56 -2.97
C ASP A 318 -15.94 19.99 -3.98
N LEU A 319 -16.15 18.72 -4.33
CA LEU A 319 -15.36 17.99 -5.31
C LEU A 319 -16.04 18.00 -6.68
N HIS A 320 -15.27 18.27 -7.73
CA HIS A 320 -15.77 18.20 -9.09
C HIS A 320 -15.83 16.75 -9.58
N VAL A 321 -16.97 16.34 -10.16
CA VAL A 321 -17.23 15.00 -10.67
C VAL A 321 -17.97 15.10 -12.01
N ARG A 322 -17.40 14.52 -13.07
CA ARG A 322 -17.94 14.61 -14.44
C ARG A 322 -19.28 13.88 -14.67
N ASN A 323 -19.60 12.91 -13.83
CA ASN A 323 -20.80 12.07 -13.95
C ASN A 323 -21.60 12.03 -12.64
N ALA A 324 -21.64 13.14 -11.91
CA ALA A 324 -22.43 13.28 -10.70
C ALA A 324 -23.94 13.11 -10.96
N GLY A 325 -24.67 12.61 -9.95
CA GLY A 325 -26.13 12.54 -9.96
C GLY A 325 -26.71 11.85 -11.20
N MET A 326 -27.52 12.58 -11.99
CA MET A 326 -28.09 12.10 -13.26
C MET A 326 -27.06 11.97 -14.41
N ARG A 327 -25.83 11.57 -14.09
CA ARG A 327 -24.71 11.40 -15.04
C ARG A 327 -24.33 12.71 -15.74
N ARG A 328 -24.33 13.82 -15.00
CA ARG A 328 -23.95 15.15 -15.50
C ARG A 328 -22.76 15.69 -14.74
N GLU A 329 -21.98 16.53 -15.40
CA GLU A 329 -20.88 17.23 -14.77
C GLU A 329 -21.39 18.20 -13.71
N GLY A 330 -20.74 18.20 -12.55
CA GLY A 330 -21.14 19.02 -11.41
C GLY A 330 -20.18 18.90 -10.24
N THR A 331 -20.60 19.42 -9.09
CA THR A 331 -19.88 19.29 -7.82
C THR A 331 -20.66 18.42 -6.86
N VAL A 332 -19.95 17.66 -6.04
CA VAL A 332 -20.50 16.84 -4.95
C VAL A 332 -19.80 17.20 -3.65
N SER A 333 -20.52 17.11 -2.53
CA SER A 333 -19.93 17.32 -1.22
C SER A 333 -19.19 16.06 -0.75
N PHE A 334 -18.46 16.18 0.36
CA PHE A 334 -17.65 15.09 0.94
C PHE A 334 -18.48 13.85 1.28
N ASP A 335 -19.78 14.02 1.57
CA ASP A 335 -20.69 12.92 1.91
C ASP A 335 -20.81 11.86 0.79
N TYR A 336 -20.55 12.25 -0.45
CA TYR A 336 -20.54 11.37 -1.61
C TYR A 336 -19.50 10.25 -1.53
N ALA A 337 -18.48 10.37 -0.68
CA ALA A 337 -17.46 9.34 -0.51
C ALA A 337 -17.96 8.11 0.30
N SER A 338 -19.08 8.22 1.03
CA SER A 338 -19.64 7.14 1.86
C SER A 338 -20.91 6.52 1.26
N GLU A 339 -20.81 6.08 0.01
CA GLU A 339 -21.89 5.38 -0.70
C GLU A 339 -22.03 3.92 -0.28
N HIS A 340 -23.23 3.35 -0.47
CA HIS A 340 -23.53 1.97 -0.07
C HIS A 340 -22.88 0.94 -0.99
N VAL A 341 -22.21 -0.05 -0.38
CA VAL A 341 -21.61 -1.21 -1.07
C VAL A 341 -22.61 -2.37 -1.06
N ARG A 342 -23.35 -2.56 -2.16
CA ARG A 342 -24.49 -3.47 -2.24
C ARG A 342 -24.10 -4.94 -2.10
N LEU A 343 -23.01 -5.36 -2.75
CA LEU A 343 -22.55 -6.76 -2.77
C LEU A 343 -22.20 -7.28 -1.37
N LEU A 344 -21.82 -6.42 -0.43
CA LEU A 344 -21.61 -6.82 0.96
C LEU A 344 -22.93 -7.19 1.65
N ASP A 345 -24.02 -6.46 1.41
CA ASP A 345 -25.34 -6.84 1.93
C ASP A 345 -25.86 -8.11 1.24
N ASP A 346 -25.60 -8.27 -0.07
CA ASP A 346 -25.99 -9.46 -0.82
C ASP A 346 -25.23 -10.70 -0.33
N ARG A 347 -23.92 -10.59 -0.06
CA ARG A 347 -23.11 -11.65 0.57
C ARG A 347 -23.64 -12.03 1.95
N ASN A 348 -23.92 -11.03 2.79
CA ASN A 348 -24.42 -11.25 4.15
C ASN A 348 -25.72 -12.06 4.16
N LYS A 349 -26.59 -11.84 3.16
CA LYS A 349 -27.82 -12.61 2.94
C LYS A 349 -27.56 -13.98 2.32
N ARG A 350 -26.80 -14.04 1.23
CA ARG A 350 -26.51 -15.27 0.45
C ARG A 350 -25.86 -16.35 1.33
N LEU A 351 -24.98 -15.95 2.23
CA LEU A 351 -24.26 -16.83 3.15
C LEU A 351 -24.90 -16.93 4.55
N ASP A 352 -26.05 -16.29 4.79
CA ASP A 352 -26.72 -16.20 6.11
C ASP A 352 -25.76 -15.86 7.27
N LEU A 353 -24.87 -14.89 7.05
CA LEU A 353 -23.83 -14.53 8.05
C LEU A 353 -24.41 -13.76 9.24
N ARG A 354 -25.59 -13.15 9.06
CA ARG A 354 -26.34 -12.38 10.09
C ARG A 354 -25.48 -11.31 10.77
N ARG A 355 -24.60 -10.67 10.00
CA ARG A 355 -23.72 -9.60 10.48
C ARG A 355 -24.44 -8.26 10.43
N GLY A 356 -24.15 -7.39 11.40
CA GLY A 356 -24.73 -6.04 11.45
C GLY A 356 -24.25 -5.15 10.29
N SER A 357 -22.98 -5.28 9.91
CA SER A 357 -22.37 -4.63 8.75
C SER A 357 -21.09 -5.38 8.35
N LEU A 358 -21.09 -6.05 7.19
CA LEU A 358 -19.85 -6.65 6.66
C LEU A 358 -18.81 -5.59 6.31
N HIS A 359 -19.24 -4.39 5.91
CA HIS A 359 -18.34 -3.26 5.68
C HIS A 359 -17.53 -2.95 6.93
N ALA A 360 -18.21 -2.85 8.08
CA ALA A 360 -17.57 -2.61 9.37
C ALA A 360 -16.64 -3.76 9.79
N ASP A 361 -17.07 -5.01 9.56
CA ASP A 361 -16.28 -6.20 9.89
C ASP A 361 -14.96 -6.23 9.11
N ILE A 362 -15.01 -5.96 7.80
CA ILE A 362 -13.82 -5.93 6.93
C ILE A 362 -12.86 -4.84 7.39
N LEU A 363 -13.37 -3.61 7.63
CA LEU A 363 -12.54 -2.52 8.14
C LEU A 363 -11.90 -2.89 9.49
N LYS A 364 -12.65 -3.48 10.42
CA LYS A 364 -12.11 -3.91 11.72
C LYS A 364 -10.96 -4.90 11.56
N THR A 365 -11.14 -5.94 10.75
CA THR A 365 -10.08 -6.93 10.49
C THR A 365 -8.83 -6.28 9.91
N ARG A 366 -8.97 -5.40 8.92
CA ARG A 366 -7.83 -4.74 8.26
C ARG A 366 -6.99 -3.88 9.23
N TYR A 367 -7.64 -3.11 10.09
CA TYR A 367 -6.96 -2.19 11.00
C TYR A 367 -6.51 -2.84 12.33
N GLU A 368 -6.92 -4.09 12.58
CA GLU A 368 -6.44 -4.89 13.73
C GLU A 368 -5.31 -5.87 13.36
N GLU A 369 -5.28 -6.38 12.12
CA GLU A 369 -4.39 -7.49 11.73
C GLU A 369 -3.27 -7.10 10.75
N ASP A 370 -3.44 -6.03 9.95
CA ASP A 370 -2.49 -5.68 8.89
C ASP A 370 -1.46 -4.61 9.30
N ASP A 371 -0.44 -4.39 8.45
CA ASP A 371 0.63 -3.39 8.65
C ASP A 371 0.11 -1.95 8.83
N ILE A 372 -1.09 -1.63 8.31
CA ILE A 372 -1.72 -0.31 8.43
C ILE A 372 -2.03 0.07 9.89
N SER A 373 -2.21 -0.93 10.77
CA SER A 373 -2.47 -0.74 12.20
C SER A 373 -1.36 0.04 12.92
N ARG A 374 -0.14 0.08 12.36
CA ARG A 374 0.98 0.88 12.87
C ARG A 374 0.85 2.38 12.58
N LEU A 375 0.09 2.73 11.54
CA LEU A 375 -0.11 4.12 11.08
C LEU A 375 -1.40 4.69 11.65
N VAL A 376 -2.49 3.93 11.49
CA VAL A 376 -3.85 4.30 11.89
C VAL A 376 -4.42 3.16 12.72
N SER A 377 -4.75 3.43 13.99
CA SER A 377 -5.47 2.43 14.79
C SER A 377 -6.93 2.36 14.36
N PHE A 378 -7.59 1.23 14.59
CA PHE A 378 -9.03 1.13 14.32
C PHE A 378 -9.85 2.14 15.14
N GLU A 379 -9.37 2.54 16.33
CA GLU A 379 -10.00 3.60 17.11
C GLU A 379 -9.91 4.96 16.42
N ASP A 380 -8.75 5.31 15.86
CA ASP A 380 -8.57 6.57 15.13
C ASP A 380 -9.42 6.61 13.86
N PHE A 381 -9.49 5.49 13.12
CA PHE A 381 -10.38 5.35 11.96
C PHE A 381 -11.85 5.57 12.35
N MET A 382 -12.32 4.90 13.41
CA MET A 382 -13.68 5.05 13.90
C MET A 382 -14.02 6.49 14.30
N GLU A 383 -13.11 7.17 15.00
CA GLU A 383 -13.30 8.56 15.39
C GLU A 383 -13.43 9.49 14.17
N ALA A 384 -12.62 9.27 13.13
CA ALA A 384 -12.68 10.05 11.89
C ALA A 384 -13.96 9.79 11.08
N ASP A 385 -14.37 8.54 10.95
CA ASP A 385 -15.61 8.16 10.27
C ASP A 385 -16.83 8.77 10.98
N TYR A 386 -16.82 8.78 12.32
CA TYR A 386 -17.85 9.44 13.12
C TYR A 386 -17.77 10.97 13.06
N PHE A 387 -16.56 11.56 12.95
CA PHE A 387 -16.39 12.99 12.73
C PHE A 387 -17.05 13.45 11.42
N LEU A 388 -16.85 12.72 10.33
CA LEU A 388 -17.46 13.01 9.03
C LEU A 388 -18.98 12.88 9.07
N PHE A 389 -19.51 11.89 9.81
CA PHE A 389 -20.94 11.82 10.12
C PHE A 389 -21.46 13.07 10.84
N LEU A 390 -20.77 13.50 11.91
CA LEU A 390 -21.15 14.69 12.66
C LEU A 390 -21.11 15.95 11.78
N ARG A 391 -20.05 16.12 10.98
CA ARG A 391 -19.97 17.21 9.99
C ARG A 391 -21.18 17.20 9.07
N GLY A 392 -21.56 16.04 8.54
CA GLY A 392 -22.69 15.89 7.63
C GLY A 392 -23.98 16.38 8.27
N ILE A 393 -24.33 15.87 9.45
CA ILE A 393 -25.61 16.21 10.10
C ILE A 393 -25.64 17.63 10.68
N ILE A 394 -24.49 18.20 11.08
CA ILE A 394 -24.40 19.55 11.65
C ILE A 394 -24.51 20.60 10.54
N SER A 395 -23.83 20.39 9.42
CA SER A 395 -23.89 21.29 8.26
C SER A 395 -25.20 21.17 7.46
N GLU A 396 -25.96 20.10 7.66
CA GLU A 396 -27.19 19.84 6.92
C GLU A 396 -28.34 20.80 7.28
N THR A 397 -28.87 21.45 6.23
CA THR A 397 -30.10 22.23 6.25
C THR A 397 -31.32 21.43 5.81
N ASP A 398 -31.12 20.24 5.25
CA ASP A 398 -32.17 19.33 4.82
C ASP A 398 -32.83 18.63 6.02
N THR A 399 -34.15 18.51 5.96
CA THR A 399 -35.00 17.89 7.00
C THR A 399 -35.49 16.50 6.59
N SER A 400 -35.08 16.01 5.41
CA SER A 400 -35.49 14.70 4.87
C SER A 400 -35.12 13.52 5.78
N GLY A 401 -34.17 13.71 6.69
CA GLY A 401 -33.79 12.72 7.72
C GLY A 401 -32.97 11.56 7.18
N TRP A 402 -32.51 11.63 5.93
CA TRP A 402 -31.58 10.68 5.32
C TRP A 402 -30.15 10.94 5.78
N LEU A 403 -29.41 9.88 6.07
CA LEU A 403 -27.99 9.97 6.41
C LEU A 403 -27.18 10.20 5.15
N ARG A 404 -26.62 11.41 4.99
CA ARG A 404 -25.70 11.74 3.89
C ARG A 404 -24.38 10.97 4.00
N TRP A 405 -23.72 11.05 5.15
CA TRP A 405 -22.55 10.23 5.48
C TRP A 405 -22.96 9.04 6.34
N ARG A 406 -22.58 7.83 5.93
CA ARG A 406 -22.78 6.61 6.71
C ARG A 406 -21.47 6.26 7.44
N PRO A 407 -21.40 6.37 8.77
CA PRO A 407 -20.20 6.01 9.50
C PRO A 407 -20.14 4.50 9.73
N TRP A 408 -19.76 3.74 8.70
CA TRP A 408 -19.80 2.27 8.70
C TRP A 408 -19.07 1.63 9.90
N SER A 409 -17.95 2.21 10.32
CA SER A 409 -17.13 1.69 11.43
C SER A 409 -17.73 1.96 12.82
N SER A 410 -18.68 2.90 12.94
CA SER A 410 -19.32 3.29 14.21
C SER A 410 -20.11 2.17 14.89
N LEU A 411 -20.32 1.04 14.20
CA LEU A 411 -20.86 -0.20 14.78
C LEU A 411 -20.07 -0.62 16.03
N TYR A 412 -18.77 -0.33 16.07
CA TYR A 412 -17.84 -0.75 17.13
C TYR A 412 -17.58 0.33 18.20
N MET A 413 -18.21 1.50 18.11
CA MET A 413 -18.00 2.65 19.01
C MET A 413 -18.93 2.65 20.24
N SER A 414 -19.19 1.49 20.83
CA SER A 414 -20.17 1.34 21.92
C SER A 414 -19.84 2.19 23.16
N ARG A 415 -20.62 3.26 23.39
CA ARG A 415 -20.50 4.21 24.53
C ARG A 415 -19.11 4.84 24.70
N LYS A 416 -18.40 5.04 23.59
CA LYS A 416 -17.07 5.64 23.57
C LYS A 416 -17.14 6.96 22.79
N PRO A 417 -17.30 8.12 23.45
CA PRO A 417 -17.24 9.40 22.77
C PRO A 417 -15.83 9.63 22.19
N PRO A 418 -15.72 10.17 20.96
CA PRO A 418 -14.43 10.48 20.36
C PRO A 418 -13.55 11.40 21.21
N LYS A 419 -12.23 11.23 21.13
CA LYS A 419 -11.23 12.01 21.89
C LYS A 419 -11.38 13.51 21.63
N TYR A 420 -11.63 13.92 20.40
CA TYR A 420 -11.79 15.35 20.05
C TYR A 420 -12.99 16.00 20.76
N LEU A 421 -14.08 15.27 21.04
CA LEU A 421 -15.21 15.80 21.82
C LEU A 421 -14.89 15.87 23.32
N LEU A 422 -14.13 14.91 23.84
CA LEU A 422 -13.65 14.93 25.23
C LEU A 422 -12.70 16.12 25.45
N GLN A 423 -11.78 16.36 24.51
CA GLN A 423 -10.83 17.48 24.54
C GLN A 423 -11.51 18.83 24.34
N ALA A 424 -12.63 18.87 23.62
CA ALA A 424 -13.48 20.04 23.47
C ALA A 424 -14.18 20.45 24.79
N GLY A 425 -13.90 19.80 25.92
CA GLY A 425 -14.27 20.32 27.24
C GLY A 425 -13.67 21.70 27.55
N SER A 426 -12.50 22.01 26.97
CA SER A 426 -11.89 23.35 27.05
C SER A 426 -12.48 24.31 26.03
N VAL A 427 -12.65 25.59 26.38
CA VAL A 427 -13.11 26.65 25.44
C VAL A 427 -12.25 26.68 24.18
N LYS A 428 -10.92 26.66 24.34
CA LYS A 428 -9.97 26.70 23.21
C LYS A 428 -10.19 25.56 22.22
N ASN A 429 -10.33 24.33 22.68
CA ASN A 429 -10.52 23.19 21.77
C ASN A 429 -11.94 23.13 21.22
N ALA A 430 -12.94 23.56 22.00
CA ALA A 430 -14.30 23.69 21.50
C ALA A 430 -14.36 24.66 20.32
N GLU A 431 -13.74 25.84 20.45
CA GLU A 431 -13.66 26.85 19.40
C GLU A 431 -12.94 26.35 18.14
N ARG A 432 -11.80 25.65 18.31
CA ARG A 432 -11.03 25.05 17.20
C ARG A 432 -11.85 24.02 16.40
N LEU A 433 -12.79 23.33 17.05
CA LEU A 433 -13.59 22.27 16.43
C LEU A 433 -14.78 22.82 15.62
N LEU A 434 -15.22 24.05 15.89
CA LEU A 434 -16.46 24.61 15.32
C LEU A 434 -16.49 24.62 13.79
N ARG A 435 -15.50 25.26 13.16
CA ARG A 435 -15.44 25.37 11.69
C ARG A 435 -15.27 24.00 11.02
N PRO A 436 -14.31 23.13 11.43
CA PRO A 436 -14.16 21.80 10.85
C PRO A 436 -15.44 20.97 10.94
N ILE A 437 -16.14 21.00 12.08
CA ILE A 437 -17.37 20.21 12.29
C ILE A 437 -18.63 20.87 11.72
N GLY A 438 -18.54 22.14 11.31
CA GLY A 438 -19.65 22.90 10.71
C GLY A 438 -20.59 23.58 11.70
N ALA A 439 -20.22 23.64 12.98
CA ALA A 439 -21.00 24.33 14.00
C ALA A 439 -20.72 25.84 13.99
N LYS A 440 -21.76 26.65 14.20
CA LYS A 440 -21.64 28.13 14.22
C LYS A 440 -21.02 28.64 15.53
N ASN A 441 -21.33 27.96 16.62
CA ASN A 441 -20.88 28.26 17.98
C ASN A 441 -21.05 27.01 18.86
N VAL A 442 -20.51 27.07 20.09
CA VAL A 442 -20.54 25.95 21.05
C VAL A 442 -21.97 25.48 21.35
N ASP A 443 -22.93 26.39 21.47
CA ASP A 443 -24.31 26.01 21.78
C ASP A 443 -24.98 25.27 20.61
N SER A 444 -24.74 25.70 19.37
CA SER A 444 -25.22 25.00 18.17
C SER A 444 -24.59 23.60 18.03
N LEU A 445 -23.31 23.44 18.41
CA LEU A 445 -22.66 22.14 18.47
C LEU A 445 -23.33 21.24 19.51
N ARG A 446 -23.51 21.75 20.75
CA ARG A 446 -24.18 21.01 21.82
C ARG A 446 -25.59 20.56 21.42
N GLN A 447 -26.37 21.47 20.84
CA GLN A 447 -27.73 21.20 20.39
C GLN A 447 -27.74 20.09 19.32
N ALA A 448 -26.89 20.21 18.29
CA ALA A 448 -26.83 19.21 17.23
C ALA A 448 -26.40 17.83 17.73
N LEU A 449 -25.47 17.76 18.69
CA LEU A 449 -25.07 16.49 19.31
C LEU A 449 -26.21 15.86 20.12
N MET A 450 -27.10 16.66 20.75
CA MET A 450 -28.26 16.13 21.48
C MET A 450 -29.39 15.68 20.55
N GLU A 451 -29.68 16.47 19.50
CA GLU A 451 -30.85 16.27 18.65
C GLU A 451 -30.60 15.30 17.49
N LYS A 452 -29.43 15.38 16.85
CA LYS A 452 -29.17 14.71 15.58
C LYS A 452 -28.29 13.46 15.68
N SER A 453 -27.48 13.32 16.74
CA SER A 453 -26.57 12.16 16.84
C SER A 453 -27.31 10.82 16.86
N ASN A 454 -28.47 10.78 17.50
CA ASN A 454 -29.35 9.60 17.56
C ASN A 454 -29.86 9.11 16.19
N LEU A 455 -29.72 9.90 15.11
CA LEU A 455 -30.01 9.45 13.74
C LEU A 455 -29.21 8.19 13.38
N LEU A 456 -28.01 8.04 13.94
CA LEU A 456 -27.17 6.86 13.73
C LEU A 456 -27.83 5.56 14.22
N GLY A 457 -28.63 5.62 15.29
CA GLY A 457 -29.37 4.45 15.78
C GLY A 457 -30.33 3.86 14.74
N ARG A 458 -30.83 4.67 13.79
CA ARG A 458 -31.69 4.20 12.69
C ARG A 458 -30.94 3.32 11.70
N MET A 459 -29.64 3.57 11.48
CA MET A 459 -28.81 2.82 10.54
C MET A 459 -28.66 1.34 10.95
N TYR A 460 -28.51 1.09 12.25
CA TYR A 460 -28.34 -0.26 12.80
C TYR A 460 -29.63 -0.88 13.34
N SER A 461 -30.73 -0.11 13.37
CA SER A 461 -32.03 -0.61 13.80
C SER A 461 -32.45 -1.84 12.98
N GLY A 462 -32.79 -2.93 13.68
CA GLY A 462 -33.17 -4.21 13.05
C GLY A 462 -32.02 -5.05 12.47
N ARG A 463 -30.79 -4.52 12.38
CA ARG A 463 -29.58 -5.26 11.99
C ARG A 463 -28.78 -5.75 13.20
N THR A 464 -28.91 -5.07 14.33
CA THR A 464 -28.31 -5.47 15.62
C THR A 464 -29.35 -5.45 16.73
N LEU A 465 -29.26 -6.41 17.66
CA LEU A 465 -30.19 -6.55 18.80
C LEU A 465 -30.07 -5.37 19.78
N PHE A 466 -28.85 -4.84 19.97
CA PHE A 466 -28.57 -3.69 20.83
C PHE A 466 -27.44 -2.87 20.19
N TYR A 467 -27.74 -1.64 19.76
CA TYR A 467 -26.74 -0.67 19.34
C TYR A 467 -26.61 0.42 20.39
N ASP A 468 -25.46 0.46 21.06
CA ASP A 468 -25.13 1.48 22.03
C ASP A 468 -24.50 2.69 21.33
N HIS A 469 -25.27 3.79 21.25
CA HIS A 469 -24.84 5.02 20.60
C HIS A 469 -23.50 5.55 21.18
N PRO A 470 -22.56 6.08 20.36
CA PRO A 470 -21.24 6.50 20.84
C PRO A 470 -21.27 7.56 21.95
N LEU A 471 -22.24 8.47 21.88
CA LEU A 471 -22.45 9.52 22.89
C LEU A 471 -23.35 9.09 24.06
N SER A 472 -23.73 7.82 24.15
CA SER A 472 -24.53 7.33 25.29
C SER A 472 -23.75 7.52 26.59
N GLY A 473 -24.31 8.31 27.51
CA GLY A 473 -23.67 8.70 28.77
C GLY A 473 -22.66 9.85 28.67
N PHE A 474 -22.41 10.40 27.48
CA PHE A 474 -21.57 11.58 27.32
C PHE A 474 -22.35 12.86 27.68
N ASN A 475 -21.86 13.64 28.63
CA ASN A 475 -22.48 14.91 29.02
C ASN A 475 -22.06 16.03 28.06
N VAL A 476 -22.85 16.25 27.01
CA VAL A 476 -22.60 17.27 25.98
C VAL A 476 -22.44 18.69 26.56
N SER A 477 -23.03 18.99 27.73
CA SER A 477 -22.89 20.32 28.35
C SER A 477 -21.45 20.65 28.79
N THR A 478 -20.57 19.65 28.90
CA THR A 478 -19.15 19.89 29.25
C THR A 478 -18.34 20.52 28.12
N ILE A 479 -18.80 20.45 26.86
CA ILE A 479 -18.07 21.04 25.72
C ILE A 479 -17.96 22.55 25.92
N GLY A 480 -16.75 23.12 25.95
CA GLY A 480 -16.51 24.54 26.15
C GLY A 480 -16.92 25.06 27.54
N SER A 481 -16.94 24.19 28.56
CA SER A 481 -17.35 24.56 29.92
C SER A 481 -16.17 24.86 30.86
N ARG A 482 -14.94 24.52 30.48
CA ARG A 482 -13.70 24.73 31.24
C ARG A 482 -12.78 25.65 30.45
#